data_AF-A0AAD2PXD5-F1
#
_entry.id   AF-A0AAD2PXD5-F1
#
_cell.length_a   1.000
_cell.length_b   1.000
_cell.length_c   1.000
_cell.angle_alpha   90.00
_cell.angle_beta   90.00
_cell.angle_gamma   90.00
#
_symmetry.space_group_name_H-M   'P 1'
#
loop_
_entity.id
_entity.type
_entity.pdbx_description
1 polymer ?
#
loop_
_entity_poly.entity_id
_entity_poly.type
_entity_poly.pdbx_seq_one_letter_code
_entity_poly.pdbx_strand_id
1 'polypeptide(L)'
;MASTQSSDEQEPSTPAVAPAPMEIQPPPPAEEAPSEGNTFSMGGVVGGNIHEAGSFAKERAAELRLSVAEGNWSLRIFVLLAALAMITTSLIGLISDVYRIDTISAIIDIYCMILGVIMIILEYGHQLSFFAAIQPSLYRNALFLRFVWGRGLFYFVAGTIEISQRHYMNIIVGSLVCLLGFAFAIIGRSASQKLAEARRSTFTMEDLRSKFNESDEEMKGSLDMNQFSSFIKLLGMDMNRREVETTFLQLEEDGRIAFEVIVEWWNTEATENFSVIPGDYQHMA
;
A
#
# COMPACT_ATOMS: atom_id res chain seq x y z
N MET A 1 51.35 7.97 -41.23
CA MET A 1 51.45 7.03 -42.36
C MET A 1 50.33 6.01 -42.22
N ALA A 2 49.56 5.80 -43.30
CA ALA A 2 48.49 4.82 -43.54
C ALA A 2 47.28 4.91 -42.57
N SER A 3 46.10 5.45 -42.95
CA SER A 3 45.20 5.16 -44.08
C SER A 3 44.62 3.75 -44.05
N THR A 4 43.35 3.62 -43.63
CA THR A 4 42.32 2.87 -44.40
C THR A 4 40.92 3.22 -43.89
N GLN A 5 40.20 3.98 -44.73
CA GLN A 5 38.75 4.11 -44.76
C GLN A 5 38.14 2.76 -45.18
N SER A 6 37.11 2.30 -44.46
CA SER A 6 36.17 1.27 -44.94
C SER A 6 34.83 1.95 -45.13
N SER A 7 34.39 2.02 -46.39
CA SER A 7 33.10 2.53 -46.82
C SER A 7 32.14 1.35 -46.85
N ASP A 8 31.20 1.29 -45.92
CA ASP A 8 30.12 0.32 -45.97
C ASP A 8 28.93 0.87 -46.75
N GLU A 9 28.51 0.05 -47.70
CA GLU A 9 27.44 0.18 -48.67
C GLU A 9 26.09 0.43 -47.99
N GLN A 10 25.42 1.50 -48.42
CA GLN A 10 24.09 1.88 -47.98
C GLN A 10 23.07 1.25 -48.95
N GLU A 11 22.41 0.17 -48.52
CA GLU A 11 21.33 -0.47 -49.28
C GLU A 11 20.12 0.46 -49.46
N PRO A 12 19.45 0.44 -50.62
CA PRO A 12 18.31 1.30 -50.91
C PRO A 12 17.05 0.84 -50.16
N SER A 13 16.51 1.75 -49.35
CA SER A 13 15.26 1.59 -48.61
C SER A 13 14.06 1.41 -49.54
N THR A 14 13.38 0.27 -49.42
CA THR A 14 12.09 -0.02 -50.05
C THR A 14 10.98 0.85 -49.45
N PRO A 15 10.11 1.50 -50.25
CA PRO A 15 9.04 2.34 -49.72
C PRO A 15 7.94 1.49 -49.07
N ALA A 16 7.61 1.85 -47.82
CA ALA A 16 6.54 1.25 -47.04
C ALA A 16 5.17 1.43 -47.72
N VAL A 17 4.49 0.32 -47.98
CA VAL A 17 3.12 0.27 -48.49
C VAL A 17 2.18 0.69 -47.37
N ALA A 18 1.39 1.75 -47.62
CA ALA A 18 0.39 2.25 -46.69
C ALA A 18 -0.74 1.22 -46.48
N PRO A 19 -1.17 0.95 -45.23
CA PRO A 19 -2.30 0.07 -44.96
C PRO A 19 -3.62 0.70 -45.40
N ALA A 20 -4.48 -0.12 -46.02
CA ALA A 20 -5.78 0.27 -46.51
C ALA A 20 -6.73 0.71 -45.37
N PRO A 21 -7.64 1.68 -45.61
CA PRO A 21 -8.59 2.16 -44.63
C PRO A 21 -9.58 1.05 -44.23
N MET A 22 -9.66 0.81 -42.92
CA MET A 22 -10.56 -0.16 -42.29
C MET A 22 -12.00 0.38 -42.36
N GLU A 23 -12.86 -0.36 -43.06
CA GLU A 23 -14.28 -0.07 -43.24
C GLU A 23 -15.04 -0.29 -41.93
N ILE A 24 -15.51 0.80 -41.33
CA ILE A 24 -16.25 0.81 -40.06
C ILE A 24 -17.67 0.29 -40.33
N GLN A 25 -17.97 -0.91 -39.84
CA GLN A 25 -19.35 -1.41 -39.81
C GLN A 25 -20.21 -0.57 -38.85
N PRO A 26 -21.43 -0.17 -39.26
CA PRO A 26 -22.35 0.53 -38.37
C PRO A 26 -22.86 -0.39 -37.25
N PRO A 27 -23.09 0.16 -36.05
CA PRO A 27 -23.55 -0.61 -34.89
C PRO A 27 -24.97 -1.17 -35.10
N PRO A 28 -25.25 -2.36 -34.55
CA PRO A 28 -26.59 -2.96 -34.60
C PRO A 28 -27.61 -2.15 -33.78
N PRO A 29 -28.90 -2.19 -34.17
CA PRO A 29 -29.97 -1.41 -33.54
C PRO A 29 -30.24 -1.87 -32.11
N ALA A 30 -30.52 -0.90 -31.23
CA ALA A 30 -30.80 -1.06 -29.82
C ALA A 30 -32.00 -1.97 -29.57
N GLU A 31 -31.79 -3.01 -28.75
CA GLU A 31 -32.79 -3.93 -28.25
C GLU A 31 -33.64 -3.22 -27.17
N GLU A 32 -34.95 -3.11 -27.41
CA GLU A 32 -35.91 -2.43 -26.55
C GLU A 32 -36.04 -3.16 -25.19
N ALA A 33 -35.86 -2.40 -24.11
CA ALA A 33 -36.05 -2.88 -22.75
C ALA A 33 -37.55 -3.12 -22.45
N PRO A 34 -37.92 -4.25 -21.81
CA PRO A 34 -39.30 -4.51 -21.40
C PRO A 34 -39.71 -3.61 -20.23
N SER A 35 -40.87 -2.95 -20.36
CA SER A 35 -41.48 -2.16 -19.30
C SER A 35 -42.01 -3.09 -18.19
N GLU A 36 -41.39 -3.06 -17.02
CA GLU A 36 -41.92 -3.75 -15.84
C GLU A 36 -43.04 -2.92 -15.20
N GLY A 37 -44.24 -3.51 -15.23
CA GLY A 37 -45.45 -3.00 -14.62
C GLY A 37 -45.38 -3.03 -13.10
N ASN A 38 -45.64 -1.87 -12.52
CA ASN A 38 -45.74 -1.62 -11.10
C ASN A 38 -47.06 -2.21 -10.54
N THR A 39 -47.02 -3.33 -9.83
CA THR A 39 -48.14 -3.81 -9.00
C THR A 39 -47.78 -3.70 -7.52
N PHE A 40 -48.19 -2.57 -6.94
CA PHE A 40 -48.13 -2.30 -5.51
C PHE A 40 -49.17 -3.16 -4.78
N SER A 41 -48.70 -4.24 -4.15
CA SER A 41 -49.49 -5.10 -3.26
C SER A 41 -49.22 -4.72 -1.80
N MET A 42 -50.16 -3.98 -1.18
CA MET A 42 -50.24 -3.83 0.27
C MET A 42 -50.98 -5.06 0.83
N GLY A 43 -50.23 -6.09 1.23
CA GLY A 43 -50.77 -7.26 1.91
C GLY A 43 -49.76 -7.77 2.94
N GLY A 44 -50.14 -7.75 4.21
CA GLY A 44 -49.24 -7.86 5.36
C GLY A 44 -48.30 -9.08 5.38
N VAL A 45 -47.06 -8.84 5.80
CA VAL A 45 -46.06 -9.87 6.10
C VAL A 45 -45.37 -9.50 7.40
N VAL A 46 -45.85 -10.05 8.51
CA VAL A 46 -45.21 -9.96 9.84
C VAL A 46 -44.41 -11.25 10.14
N GLY A 47 -44.12 -12.09 9.14
CA GLY A 47 -43.47 -13.40 9.33
C GLY A 47 -42.27 -13.74 8.43
N GLY A 48 -41.89 -12.87 7.48
CA GLY A 48 -40.89 -13.18 6.44
C GLY A 48 -39.44 -12.82 6.75
N ASN A 49 -39.18 -11.97 7.75
CA ASN A 49 -37.88 -11.28 7.87
C ASN A 49 -36.76 -12.13 8.51
N ILE A 50 -37.04 -13.35 8.98
CA ILE A 50 -36.02 -14.22 9.58
C ILE A 50 -35.17 -14.90 8.50
N HIS A 51 -35.75 -15.18 7.32
CA HIS A 51 -35.02 -15.86 6.25
C HIS A 51 -34.12 -14.89 5.45
N GLU A 52 -34.49 -13.60 5.39
CA GLU A 52 -33.72 -12.53 4.74
C GLU A 52 -32.52 -12.06 5.59
N ALA A 53 -32.67 -12.04 6.92
CA ALA A 53 -31.57 -11.74 7.82
C ALA A 53 -30.46 -12.83 7.77
N GLY A 54 -30.84 -14.08 7.51
CA GLY A 54 -29.91 -15.21 7.39
C GLY A 54 -29.06 -15.17 6.12
N SER A 55 -29.62 -14.77 4.98
CA SER A 55 -28.86 -14.66 3.72
C SER A 55 -27.86 -13.50 3.77
N PHE A 56 -28.25 -12.35 4.33
CA PHE A 56 -27.36 -11.19 4.47
C PHE A 56 -26.16 -11.48 5.39
N ALA A 57 -26.37 -12.16 6.52
CA ALA A 57 -25.27 -12.55 7.42
C ALA A 57 -24.30 -13.54 6.76
N LYS A 58 -24.82 -14.47 5.95
CA LYS A 58 -24.01 -15.47 5.25
C LYS A 58 -23.20 -14.86 4.10
N GLU A 59 -23.76 -13.89 3.39
CA GLU A 59 -23.08 -13.12 2.35
C GLU A 59 -21.97 -12.24 2.94
N ARG A 60 -22.26 -11.48 4.01
CA ARG A 60 -21.24 -10.69 4.74
C ARG A 60 -20.15 -11.56 5.37
N ALA A 61 -20.48 -12.76 5.86
CA ALA A 61 -19.48 -13.69 6.38
C ALA A 61 -18.60 -14.29 5.28
N ALA A 62 -19.14 -14.53 4.08
CA ALA A 62 -18.36 -14.96 2.92
C ALA A 62 -17.46 -13.83 2.40
N GLU A 63 -17.97 -12.60 2.34
CA GLU A 63 -17.21 -11.40 2.00
C GLU A 63 -16.09 -11.12 3.02
N LEU A 64 -16.37 -11.27 4.32
CA LEU A 64 -15.35 -11.22 5.37
C LEU A 64 -14.34 -12.35 5.26
N ARG A 65 -14.76 -13.57 4.92
CA ARG A 65 -13.82 -14.70 4.74
C ARG A 65 -12.94 -14.53 3.51
N LEU A 66 -13.50 -13.99 2.43
CA LEU A 66 -12.72 -13.57 1.28
C LEU A 66 -11.76 -12.46 1.73
N SER A 67 -12.25 -11.34 2.28
CA SER A 67 -11.40 -10.24 2.79
C SER A 67 -10.31 -10.68 3.79
N VAL A 68 -10.59 -11.67 4.63
CA VAL A 68 -9.62 -12.28 5.57
C VAL A 68 -8.63 -13.19 4.83
N ALA A 69 -9.08 -13.94 3.82
CA ALA A 69 -8.19 -14.68 2.91
C ALA A 69 -7.36 -13.75 2.02
N GLU A 70 -7.86 -12.54 1.73
CA GLU A 70 -7.18 -11.46 1.02
C GLU A 70 -6.09 -10.80 1.87
N GLY A 71 -6.18 -10.91 3.20
CA GLY A 71 -5.01 -11.11 4.08
C GLY A 71 -4.14 -9.90 4.40
N ASN A 72 -4.48 -8.68 3.96
CA ASN A 72 -3.67 -7.48 4.23
C ASN A 72 -4.35 -6.44 5.13
N TRP A 73 -5.67 -6.27 4.98
CA TRP A 73 -6.47 -5.52 5.95
C TRP A 73 -6.32 -6.07 7.37
N SER A 74 -6.14 -7.39 7.48
CA SER A 74 -5.94 -8.03 8.78
C SER A 74 -4.67 -7.54 9.48
N LEU A 75 -3.54 -7.41 8.76
CA LEU A 75 -2.27 -7.02 9.39
C LEU A 75 -2.29 -5.59 9.92
N ARG A 76 -2.83 -4.64 9.15
CA ARG A 76 -3.00 -3.24 9.62
C ARG A 76 -3.94 -3.15 10.81
N ILE A 77 -5.06 -3.88 10.76
CA ILE A 77 -6.00 -3.96 11.90
C ILE A 77 -5.32 -4.59 13.12
N PHE A 78 -4.51 -5.64 12.94
CA PHE A 78 -3.76 -6.24 14.05
C PHE A 78 -2.76 -5.26 14.65
N VAL A 79 -2.05 -4.48 13.84
CA VAL A 79 -1.15 -3.42 14.33
C VAL A 79 -1.93 -2.34 15.07
N LEU A 80 -3.10 -1.93 14.57
CA LEU A 80 -3.98 -0.98 15.27
C LEU A 80 -4.44 -1.52 16.63
N LEU A 81 -4.92 -2.75 16.66
CA LEU A 81 -5.36 -3.40 17.89
C LEU A 81 -4.20 -3.55 18.89
N ALA A 82 -3.01 -3.90 18.40
CA ALA A 82 -1.81 -3.99 19.20
C ALA A 82 -1.36 -2.63 19.74
N ALA A 83 -1.43 -1.57 18.92
CA ALA A 83 -1.13 -0.19 19.35
C ALA A 83 -2.13 0.31 20.40
N LEU A 84 -3.43 0.04 20.23
CA LEU A 84 -4.45 0.38 21.22
C LEU A 84 -4.25 -0.38 22.53
N ALA A 85 -3.89 -1.67 22.45
CA ALA A 85 -3.56 -2.48 23.61
C ALA A 85 -2.29 -1.95 24.33
N MET A 86 -1.25 -1.58 23.59
CA MET A 86 -0.02 -0.98 24.12
C MET A 86 -0.33 0.35 24.85
N ILE A 87 -1.12 1.24 24.26
CA ILE A 87 -1.52 2.51 24.90
C ILE A 87 -2.30 2.23 26.19
N THR A 88 -3.25 1.30 26.14
CA THR A 88 -4.13 0.98 27.29
C THR A 88 -3.33 0.37 28.45
N THR A 89 -2.45 -0.59 28.16
CA THR A 89 -1.61 -1.23 29.18
C THR A 89 -0.59 -0.26 29.76
N SER A 90 0.03 0.59 28.93
CA SER A 90 0.95 1.64 29.39
C SER A 90 0.25 2.69 30.26
N LEU A 91 -1.01 3.05 29.95
CA LEU A 91 -1.79 3.97 30.78
C LEU A 91 -2.09 3.38 32.18
N ILE A 92 -2.42 2.08 32.24
CA ILE A 92 -2.65 1.36 33.50
C ILE A 92 -1.33 1.23 34.28
N GLY A 93 -0.23 0.92 33.60
CA GLY A 93 1.13 0.89 34.16
C GLY A 93 1.51 2.21 34.80
N LEU A 94 1.32 3.31 34.06
CA LEU A 94 1.65 4.66 34.50
C LEU A 94 0.91 5.03 35.80
N ILE A 95 -0.39 4.73 35.88
CA ILE A 95 -1.17 4.98 37.09
C ILE A 95 -0.60 4.16 38.26
N SER A 96 -0.31 2.87 38.06
CA SER A 96 0.28 2.00 39.08
C SER A 96 1.64 2.51 39.57
N ASP A 97 2.50 2.97 38.66
CA ASP A 97 3.87 3.37 38.98
C ASP A 97 3.94 4.73 39.67
N VAL A 98 3.02 5.63 39.34
CA VAL A 98 2.83 6.88 40.09
C VAL A 98 2.45 6.60 41.55
N TYR A 99 1.62 5.59 41.83
CA TYR A 99 1.30 5.19 43.21
C TYR A 99 2.50 4.53 43.93
N ARG A 100 3.40 3.88 43.19
CA ARG A 100 4.60 3.22 43.74
C ARG A 100 5.83 4.12 43.83
N ILE A 101 5.76 5.34 43.26
CA ILE A 101 6.86 6.30 43.17
C ILE A 101 8.05 5.71 42.37
N ASP A 102 7.78 4.84 41.40
CA ASP A 102 8.81 4.34 40.47
C ASP A 102 8.87 5.25 39.25
N THR A 103 9.73 6.26 39.32
CA THR A 103 9.85 7.29 38.27
C THR A 103 10.39 6.73 36.96
N ILE A 104 11.25 5.71 37.00
CA ILE A 104 11.88 5.17 35.78
C ILE A 104 10.83 4.42 34.96
N SER A 105 10.07 3.54 35.62
CA SER A 105 9.03 2.74 34.97
C SER A 105 7.92 3.64 34.40
N ALA A 106 7.51 4.67 35.15
CA ALA A 106 6.57 5.69 34.68
C ALA A 106 7.04 6.44 33.42
N ILE A 107 8.34 6.77 33.32
CA ILE A 107 8.89 7.41 32.11
C ILE A 107 8.81 6.46 30.92
N ILE A 108 9.13 5.18 31.10
CA ILE A 108 9.05 4.17 30.02
C ILE A 108 7.59 4.02 29.55
N ASP A 109 6.61 4.02 30.46
CA ASP A 109 5.18 3.95 30.10
C ASP A 109 4.75 5.14 29.23
N ILE A 110 5.23 6.34 29.54
CA ILE A 110 4.97 7.53 28.72
C ILE A 110 5.54 7.35 27.31
N TYR A 111 6.77 6.82 27.19
CA TYR A 111 7.36 6.52 25.88
C TYR A 111 6.55 5.47 25.13
N CYS A 112 6.13 4.39 25.77
CA CYS A 112 5.29 3.35 25.15
C CYS A 112 3.95 3.90 24.68
N MET A 113 3.30 4.78 25.47
CA MET A 113 2.09 5.48 25.03
C MET A 113 2.33 6.31 23.76
N ILE A 114 3.41 7.10 23.74
CA ILE A 114 3.76 7.93 22.56
C ILE A 114 4.04 7.05 21.35
N LEU A 115 4.79 5.96 21.51
CA LEU A 115 5.09 5.01 20.43
C LEU A 115 3.81 4.36 19.90
N GLY A 116 2.90 3.93 20.78
CA GLY A 116 1.59 3.41 20.38
C GLY A 116 0.77 4.42 19.59
N VAL A 117 0.76 5.70 19.99
CA VAL A 117 0.10 6.77 19.22
C VAL A 117 0.77 6.95 17.85
N ILE A 118 2.10 6.92 17.77
CA ILE A 118 2.83 6.98 16.50
C ILE A 118 2.47 5.78 15.60
N MET A 119 2.32 4.57 16.16
CA MET A 119 1.86 3.40 15.38
C MET A 119 0.48 3.62 14.76
N ILE A 120 -0.46 4.20 15.52
CA ILE A 120 -1.80 4.55 14.99
C ILE A 120 -1.69 5.57 13.85
N ILE A 121 -0.86 6.60 14.03
CA ILE A 121 -0.61 7.63 13.00
C ILE A 121 0.00 7.01 11.74
N LEU A 122 0.95 6.08 11.88
CA LEU A 122 1.62 5.44 10.74
C LEU A 122 0.69 4.55 9.92
N GLU A 123 -0.25 3.86 10.56
CA GLU A 123 -1.16 2.94 9.86
C GLU A 123 -2.46 3.60 9.38
N TYR A 124 -2.97 4.61 10.10
CA TYR A 124 -4.28 5.23 9.82
C TYR A 124 -4.19 6.74 9.52
N GLY A 125 -2.98 7.27 9.35
CA GLY A 125 -2.73 8.71 9.15
C GLY A 125 -3.53 9.32 8.00
N HIS A 126 -3.71 8.59 6.90
CA HIS A 126 -4.46 9.07 5.74
C HIS A 126 -5.99 9.04 5.96
N GLN A 127 -6.51 8.10 6.74
CA GLN A 127 -7.95 7.98 7.01
C GLN A 127 -8.44 9.00 8.05
N LEU A 128 -7.54 9.48 8.91
CA LEU A 128 -7.86 10.40 9.99
C LEU A 128 -7.30 11.79 9.69
N SER A 129 -8.19 12.72 9.32
CA SER A 129 -7.84 14.09 8.93
C SER A 129 -6.96 14.84 9.95
N PHE A 130 -7.10 14.54 11.25
CA PHE A 130 -6.27 15.11 12.30
C PHE A 130 -4.79 14.70 12.19
N PHE A 131 -4.52 13.46 11.79
CA PHE A 131 -3.16 12.92 11.70
C PHE A 131 -2.46 13.24 10.37
N ALA A 132 -3.23 13.61 9.33
CA ALA A 132 -2.69 14.05 8.04
C ALA A 132 -1.71 15.23 8.17
N ALA A 133 -1.87 16.10 9.17
CA ALA A 133 -0.95 17.20 9.42
C ALA A 133 0.38 16.77 10.08
N ILE A 134 0.37 15.71 10.87
CA ILE A 134 1.54 15.24 11.65
C ILE A 134 2.39 14.29 10.81
N GLN A 135 1.76 13.49 9.95
CA GLN A 135 2.41 12.46 9.17
C GLN A 135 3.58 12.97 8.29
N PRO A 136 3.48 14.12 7.58
CA PRO A 136 4.60 14.67 6.82
C PRO A 136 5.80 15.04 7.69
N SER A 137 5.55 15.57 8.90
CA SER A 137 6.60 15.89 9.86
C SER A 137 7.34 14.63 10.33
N LEU A 138 6.59 13.55 10.55
CA LEU A 138 7.17 12.26 10.95
C LEU A 138 8.07 11.69 9.84
N TYR A 139 7.61 11.70 8.59
CA TYR A 139 8.40 11.21 7.46
C TYR A 139 9.60 12.08 7.13
N ARG A 140 9.51 13.40 7.35
CA ARG A 140 10.64 14.32 7.19
C ARG A 140 11.77 14.02 8.18
N ASN A 141 11.44 13.67 9.42
CA ASN A 141 12.43 13.38 10.45
C ASN A 141 12.93 11.92 10.41
N ALA A 142 12.10 10.99 9.95
CA ALA A 142 12.38 9.57 9.95
C ALA A 142 12.04 8.95 8.58
N LEU A 143 12.90 9.21 7.59
CA LEU A 143 12.74 8.71 6.22
C LEU A 143 12.57 7.19 6.14
N PHE A 144 13.15 6.44 7.06
CA PHE A 144 13.02 4.98 7.10
C PHE A 144 11.56 4.53 7.37
N LEU A 145 10.74 5.34 8.05
CA LEU A 145 9.33 5.04 8.29
C LEU A 145 8.47 5.12 7.02
N ARG A 146 8.97 5.73 5.93
CA ARG A 146 8.31 5.66 4.63
C ARG A 146 8.30 4.23 4.08
N PHE A 147 9.32 3.44 4.41
CA PHE A 147 9.43 2.07 3.96
C PHE A 147 8.68 1.11 4.89
N VAL A 148 8.04 0.10 4.31
CA VAL A 148 7.26 -0.90 5.06
C VAL A 148 8.16 -1.71 5.99
N TRP A 149 9.37 -2.04 5.55
CA TRP A 149 10.35 -2.73 6.40
C TRP A 149 10.83 -1.85 7.56
N GLY A 150 10.93 -0.53 7.36
CA GLY A 150 11.32 0.43 8.40
C GLY A 150 10.23 0.63 9.44
N ARG A 151 8.95 0.63 9.03
CA ARG A 151 7.80 0.56 9.94
C ARG A 151 7.80 -0.73 10.76
N GLY A 152 8.02 -1.88 10.11
CA GLY A 152 8.16 -3.16 10.82
C GLY A 152 9.27 -3.15 11.86
N LEU A 153 10.44 -2.59 11.51
CA LEU A 153 11.55 -2.42 12.45
C LEU A 153 11.20 -1.50 13.62
N PHE A 154 10.49 -0.40 13.36
CA PHE A 154 9.99 0.51 14.40
C PHE A 154 9.03 -0.22 15.36
N TYR A 155 8.08 -1.01 14.85
CA TYR A 155 7.17 -1.80 15.69
C TYR A 155 7.93 -2.84 16.51
N PHE A 156 8.94 -3.49 15.93
CA PHE A 156 9.78 -4.42 16.66
C PHE A 156 10.48 -3.73 17.85
N VAL A 157 11.08 -2.56 17.62
CA VAL A 157 11.72 -1.79 18.70
C VAL A 157 10.70 -1.37 19.76
N ALA A 158 9.54 -0.85 19.37
CA ALA A 158 8.49 -0.47 20.31
C ALA A 158 8.05 -1.64 21.19
N GLY A 159 7.82 -2.81 20.60
CA GLY A 159 7.50 -4.03 21.35
C GLY A 159 8.61 -4.46 22.31
N THR A 160 9.89 -4.35 21.92
CA THR A 160 11.01 -4.71 22.81
C THR A 160 11.12 -3.78 24.02
N ILE A 161 10.82 -2.48 23.83
CA ILE A 161 10.76 -1.51 24.93
C ILE A 161 9.63 -1.88 25.88
N GLU A 162 8.44 -2.24 25.38
CA GLU A 162 7.30 -2.63 26.21
C GLU A 162 7.58 -3.92 27.02
N ILE A 163 8.23 -4.92 26.42
CA ILE A 163 8.64 -6.17 27.13
C ILE A 163 9.57 -5.86 28.33
N SER A 164 10.34 -4.77 28.27
CA SER A 164 11.34 -4.46 29.30
C SER A 164 10.75 -4.11 30.68
N GLN A 165 9.47 -3.72 30.73
CA GLN A 165 8.81 -3.23 31.95
C GLN A 165 8.44 -4.33 32.97
N ARG A 166 8.72 -5.61 32.69
CA ARG A 166 8.51 -6.79 33.58
C ARG A 166 7.08 -7.06 34.05
N HIS A 167 6.10 -6.20 33.74
CA HIS A 167 4.68 -6.47 33.97
C HIS A 167 4.19 -7.56 33.02
N TYR A 168 3.46 -8.55 33.55
CA TYR A 168 2.98 -9.69 32.75
C TYR A 168 2.14 -9.26 31.53
N MET A 169 1.29 -8.23 31.68
CA MET A 169 0.49 -7.72 30.56
C MET A 169 1.37 -7.11 29.46
N ASN A 170 2.35 -6.29 29.84
CA ASN A 170 3.25 -5.61 28.91
C ASN A 170 4.17 -6.62 28.20
N ILE A 171 4.55 -7.72 28.87
CA ILE A 171 5.28 -8.82 28.21
C ILE A 171 4.42 -9.46 27.12
N ILE A 172 3.13 -9.72 27.38
CA ILE A 172 2.23 -10.35 26.40
C ILE A 172 2.00 -9.41 25.21
N VAL A 173 1.63 -8.15 25.47
CA VAL A 173 1.35 -7.16 24.42
C VAL A 173 2.61 -6.82 23.65
N GLY A 174 3.72 -6.53 24.33
CA GLY A 174 5.00 -6.23 23.69
C GLY A 174 5.55 -7.39 22.86
N SER A 175 5.32 -8.65 23.28
CA SER A 175 5.66 -9.83 22.47
C SER A 175 4.82 -9.91 21.20
N LEU A 176 3.52 -9.65 21.28
CA LEU A 176 2.64 -9.58 20.10
C LEU A 176 3.09 -8.49 19.13
N VAL A 177 3.40 -7.29 19.64
CA VAL A 177 3.89 -6.16 18.86
C VAL A 177 5.24 -6.49 18.21
N CYS A 178 6.16 -7.14 18.93
CA CYS A 178 7.42 -7.63 18.35
C CYS A 178 7.21 -8.59 17.19
N LEU A 179 6.32 -9.57 17.35
CA LEU A 179 6.02 -10.56 16.30
C LEU A 179 5.42 -9.88 15.06
N LEU A 180 4.51 -8.92 15.24
CA LEU A 180 3.95 -8.13 14.15
C LEU A 180 5.05 -7.32 13.45
N GLY A 181 5.89 -6.61 14.21
CA GLY A 181 7.00 -5.84 13.65
C GLY A 181 7.98 -6.68 12.83
N PHE A 182 8.32 -7.87 13.34
CA PHE A 182 9.18 -8.82 12.63
C PHE A 182 8.54 -9.33 11.33
N ALA A 183 7.25 -9.69 11.35
CA ALA A 183 6.53 -10.10 10.16
C ALA A 183 6.49 -9.00 9.07
N PHE A 184 6.20 -7.75 9.47
CA PHE A 184 6.23 -6.59 8.58
C PHE A 184 7.62 -6.33 8.00
N ALA A 185 8.68 -6.50 8.80
CA ALA A 185 10.05 -6.33 8.33
C ALA A 185 10.41 -7.36 7.23
N ILE A 186 10.01 -8.63 7.40
CA ILE A 186 10.23 -9.68 6.39
C ILE A 186 9.46 -9.39 5.11
N ILE A 187 8.15 -9.12 5.23
CA ILE A 187 7.29 -8.86 4.05
C ILE A 187 7.79 -7.63 3.29
N GLY A 188 8.10 -6.54 4.00
CA GLY A 188 8.62 -5.31 3.40
C GLY A 188 9.96 -5.53 2.69
N ARG A 189 10.86 -6.35 3.26
CA ARG A 189 12.14 -6.68 2.61
C ARG A 189 11.94 -7.52 1.36
N SER A 190 11.05 -8.51 1.38
CA SER A 190 10.73 -9.35 0.22
C SER A 190 10.18 -8.50 -0.93
N ALA A 191 9.19 -7.65 -0.65
CA ALA A 191 8.61 -6.75 -1.64
C ALA A 191 9.69 -5.81 -2.24
N SER A 192 10.53 -5.22 -1.38
CA SER A 192 11.60 -4.31 -1.84
C SER A 192 12.64 -5.01 -2.73
N GLN A 193 12.98 -6.27 -2.42
CA GLN A 193 13.94 -7.05 -3.21
C GLN A 193 13.39 -7.37 -4.60
N LYS A 194 12.14 -7.81 -4.70
CA LYS A 194 11.49 -8.11 -5.99
C LYS A 194 11.37 -6.87 -6.87
N LEU A 195 11.05 -5.73 -6.29
CA LEU A 195 11.00 -4.45 -7.00
C LEU A 195 12.39 -3.97 -7.43
N ALA A 196 13.43 -4.21 -6.63
CA ALA A 196 14.81 -3.93 -7.01
C ALA A 196 15.28 -4.84 -8.17
N GLU A 197 14.87 -6.11 -8.16
CA GLU A 197 15.14 -7.04 -9.27
C GLU A 197 14.43 -6.60 -10.56
N ALA A 198 13.16 -6.21 -10.46
CA ALA A 198 12.41 -5.70 -11.60
C ALA A 198 13.02 -4.43 -12.21
N ARG A 199 13.52 -3.51 -11.37
CA ARG A 199 14.20 -2.30 -11.86
C ARG A 199 15.52 -2.59 -12.57
N ARG A 200 16.19 -3.71 -12.24
CA ARG A 200 17.40 -4.14 -12.95
C ARG A 200 17.10 -4.75 -14.31
N SER A 201 15.86 -5.18 -14.56
CA SER A 201 15.48 -5.59 -15.91
C SER A 201 15.40 -4.36 -16.81
N THR A 202 15.96 -4.47 -18.01
CA THR A 202 16.19 -3.39 -18.97
C THR A 202 14.89 -2.92 -19.64
N PHE A 203 13.85 -2.60 -18.87
CA PHE A 203 12.65 -2.00 -19.42
C PHE A 203 12.95 -0.56 -19.81
N THR A 204 12.69 -0.23 -21.06
CA THR A 204 12.74 1.15 -21.53
C THR A 204 11.54 1.92 -20.99
N MET A 205 11.65 3.24 -20.99
CA MET A 205 10.55 4.13 -20.61
C MET A 205 9.32 3.93 -21.51
N GLU A 206 9.54 3.58 -22.78
CA GLU A 206 8.48 3.25 -23.74
C GLU A 206 7.77 1.95 -23.37
N ASP A 207 8.52 0.92 -22.93
CA ASP A 207 7.95 -0.33 -22.44
C ASP A 207 7.09 -0.13 -21.19
N LEU A 208 7.57 0.68 -20.23
CA LEU A 208 6.81 1.01 -19.02
C LEU A 208 5.50 1.72 -19.37
N ARG A 209 5.54 2.72 -20.26
CA ARG A 209 4.34 3.44 -20.72
C ARG A 209 3.39 2.52 -21.47
N SER A 210 3.90 1.65 -22.34
CA SER A 210 3.09 0.68 -23.07
C SER A 210 2.34 -0.26 -22.12
N LYS A 211 3.05 -0.86 -21.16
CA LYS A 211 2.45 -1.78 -20.16
C LYS A 211 1.49 -1.08 -19.20
N PHE A 212 1.78 0.18 -18.87
CA PHE A 212 0.89 1.01 -18.07
C PHE A 212 -0.43 1.24 -18.80
N ASN A 213 -0.37 1.68 -20.07
CA ASN A 213 -1.56 1.90 -20.89
C ASN A 213 -2.37 0.62 -21.12
N GLU A 214 -1.69 -0.54 -21.21
CA GLU A 214 -2.35 -1.85 -21.30
C GLU A 214 -3.11 -2.21 -20.01
N SER A 215 -2.64 -1.73 -18.85
CA SER A 215 -3.28 -1.98 -17.55
C SER A 215 -4.34 -0.93 -17.18
N ASP A 216 -4.21 0.30 -17.69
CA ASP A 216 -5.16 1.40 -17.50
C ASP A 216 -6.35 1.27 -18.47
N GLU A 217 -7.18 0.25 -18.25
CA GLU A 217 -8.37 -0.05 -19.07
C GLU A 217 -9.30 1.15 -19.26
N GLU A 218 -9.32 2.07 -18.29
CA GLU A 218 -10.19 3.24 -18.28
C GLU A 218 -9.52 4.51 -18.87
N MET A 219 -8.24 4.43 -19.26
CA MET A 219 -7.42 5.54 -19.77
C MET A 219 -7.45 6.78 -18.86
N LYS A 220 -7.45 6.58 -17.54
CA LYS A 220 -7.51 7.67 -16.56
C LYS A 220 -6.15 8.31 -16.28
N GLY A 221 -5.06 7.73 -16.79
CA GLY A 221 -3.69 8.12 -16.47
C GLY A 221 -3.27 7.70 -15.06
N SER A 222 -4.03 6.81 -14.42
CA SER A 222 -3.75 6.32 -13.06
C SER A 222 -4.25 4.90 -12.87
N LEU A 223 -3.51 4.09 -12.09
CA LEU A 223 -3.87 2.71 -11.81
C LEU A 223 -4.50 2.60 -10.42
N ASP A 224 -5.63 1.91 -10.32
CA ASP A 224 -6.11 1.36 -9.06
C ASP A 224 -5.33 0.09 -8.65
N MET A 225 -5.66 -0.49 -7.49
CA MET A 225 -4.98 -1.68 -6.97
C MET A 225 -5.01 -2.88 -7.93
N ASN A 226 -6.14 -3.11 -8.60
CA ASN A 226 -6.31 -4.26 -9.50
C ASN A 226 -5.53 -4.04 -10.79
N GLN A 227 -5.61 -2.84 -11.36
CA GLN A 227 -4.85 -2.43 -12.53
C GLN A 227 -3.35 -2.45 -12.25
N PHE A 228 -2.92 -1.99 -11.09
CA PHE A 228 -1.51 -2.07 -10.66
C PHE A 228 -1.03 -3.51 -10.51
N SER A 229 -1.86 -4.40 -9.96
CA SER A 229 -1.55 -5.84 -9.90
C SER A 229 -1.34 -6.45 -11.29
N SER A 230 -2.18 -6.09 -12.27
CA SER A 230 -2.01 -6.49 -13.67
C SER A 230 -0.73 -5.92 -14.27
N PHE A 231 -0.43 -4.64 -14.01
CA PHE A 231 0.79 -3.97 -14.46
C PHE A 231 2.06 -4.68 -13.95
N ILE A 232 2.11 -5.04 -12.66
CA ILE A 232 3.23 -5.76 -12.06
C ILE A 232 3.42 -7.14 -12.73
N LYS A 233 2.33 -7.84 -13.05
CA LYS A 233 2.39 -9.12 -13.78
C LYS A 233 2.88 -8.95 -15.22
N LEU A 234 2.45 -7.91 -15.92
CA LEU A 234 2.93 -7.59 -17.27
C LEU A 234 4.42 -7.25 -17.29
N LEU A 235 4.96 -6.72 -16.19
CA LEU A 235 6.40 -6.54 -16.00
C LEU A 235 7.15 -7.86 -15.75
N GLY A 236 6.46 -8.99 -15.66
CA GLY A 236 7.07 -10.29 -15.40
C GLY A 236 7.47 -10.50 -13.94
N MET A 237 6.98 -9.65 -13.03
CA MET A 237 7.23 -9.80 -11.61
C MET A 237 6.26 -10.78 -10.98
N ASP A 238 6.79 -11.83 -10.35
CA ASP A 238 6.00 -12.74 -9.52
C ASP A 238 5.92 -12.21 -8.09
N MET A 239 5.01 -11.25 -7.89
CA MET A 239 4.69 -10.70 -6.57
C MET A 239 3.39 -11.33 -6.06
N ASN A 240 3.42 -11.79 -4.81
CA ASN A 240 2.20 -12.21 -4.16
C ASN A 240 1.31 -10.99 -3.86
N ARG A 241 0.01 -11.21 -3.63
CA ARG A 241 -0.96 -10.12 -3.39
C ARG A 241 -0.52 -9.14 -2.29
N ARG A 242 0.08 -9.63 -1.21
CA ARG A 242 0.53 -8.78 -0.09
C ARG A 242 1.69 -7.88 -0.50
N GLU A 243 2.62 -8.40 -1.30
CA GLU A 243 3.74 -7.62 -1.84
C GLU A 243 3.24 -6.55 -2.81
N VAL A 244 2.29 -6.88 -3.69
CA VAL A 244 1.67 -5.92 -4.63
C VAL A 244 0.99 -4.79 -3.87
N GLU A 245 0.13 -5.10 -2.92
CA GLU A 245 -0.59 -4.08 -2.15
C GLU A 245 0.36 -3.24 -1.29
N THR A 246 1.36 -3.86 -0.67
CA THR A 246 2.41 -3.14 0.07
C THR A 246 3.14 -2.12 -0.81
N THR A 247 3.42 -2.51 -2.07
CA THR A 247 4.05 -1.63 -3.06
C THR A 247 3.08 -0.55 -3.49
N PHE A 248 1.82 -0.90 -3.74
CA PHE A 248 0.78 0.03 -4.13
C PHE A 248 0.63 1.14 -3.09
N LEU A 249 0.49 0.76 -1.82
CA LEU A 249 0.37 1.67 -0.68
C LEU A 249 1.60 2.57 -0.47
N GLN A 250 2.75 2.18 -1.01
CA GLN A 250 3.97 2.99 -0.95
C GLN A 250 4.00 4.05 -2.06
N LEU A 251 3.33 3.80 -3.18
CA LEU A 251 3.31 4.64 -4.36
C LEU A 251 2.03 5.46 -4.50
N GLU A 252 0.93 5.03 -3.88
CA GLU A 252 -0.35 5.67 -4.08
C GLU A 252 -0.41 7.09 -3.52
N GLU A 253 -1.21 7.90 -4.18
CA GLU A 253 -1.73 9.16 -3.67
C GLU A 253 -3.25 9.11 -3.95
N ASP A 254 -4.08 9.27 -2.92
CA ASP A 254 -5.55 9.24 -3.02
C ASP A 254 -6.16 7.95 -3.60
N GLY A 255 -5.60 6.78 -3.28
CA GLY A 255 -6.17 5.49 -3.73
C GLY A 255 -5.79 5.08 -5.14
N ARG A 256 -4.92 5.85 -5.81
CA ARG A 256 -4.51 5.62 -7.20
C ARG A 256 -3.02 5.92 -7.38
N ILE A 257 -2.41 5.36 -8.43
CA ILE A 257 -1.01 5.62 -8.78
C ILE A 257 -0.95 6.24 -10.18
N ALA A 258 -0.54 7.51 -10.25
CA ALA A 258 -0.28 8.18 -11.52
C ALA A 258 0.97 7.62 -12.21
N PHE A 259 1.02 7.67 -13.54
CA PHE A 259 2.17 7.19 -14.31
C PHE A 259 3.48 7.90 -13.90
N GLU A 260 3.41 9.20 -13.66
CA GLU A 260 4.53 10.03 -13.26
C GLU A 260 5.17 9.53 -11.96
N VAL A 261 4.36 9.07 -11.00
CA VAL A 261 4.84 8.51 -9.73
C VAL A 261 5.58 7.20 -9.95
N ILE A 262 5.10 6.34 -10.85
CA ILE A 262 5.79 5.09 -11.21
C ILE A 262 7.14 5.42 -11.85
N VAL A 263 7.19 6.41 -12.73
CA VAL A 263 8.41 6.83 -13.42
C VAL A 263 9.42 7.42 -12.45
N GLU A 264 8.98 8.33 -11.58
CA GLU A 264 9.83 8.90 -10.54
C GLU A 264 10.39 7.79 -9.65
N TRP A 265 9.52 6.89 -9.19
CA TRP A 265 9.91 5.76 -8.37
C TRP A 265 10.89 4.80 -9.08
N TRP A 266 10.65 4.51 -10.37
CA TRP A 266 11.52 3.66 -11.18
C TRP A 266 12.92 4.27 -11.32
N ASN A 267 12.99 5.59 -11.50
CA ASN A 267 14.23 6.33 -11.68
C ASN A 267 14.97 6.65 -10.36
N THR A 268 14.27 6.68 -9.21
CA THR A 268 14.85 7.07 -7.92
C THR A 268 16.07 6.21 -7.51
N GLU A 269 16.16 4.96 -7.98
CA GLU A 269 17.35 4.12 -7.72
C GLU A 269 18.47 4.19 -8.76
N ALA A 270 18.27 4.85 -9.90
CA ALA A 270 19.40 5.13 -10.81
C ALA A 270 20.41 6.11 -10.18
N THR A 271 19.96 6.92 -9.22
CA THR A 271 20.74 8.00 -8.61
C THR A 271 21.12 7.79 -7.16
N GLU A 272 20.50 6.87 -6.41
CA GLU A 272 20.87 6.61 -5.01
C GLU A 272 21.99 5.56 -4.86
N ASN A 273 23.16 5.88 -5.43
CA ASN A 273 24.34 5.91 -4.58
C ASN A 273 24.12 7.07 -3.60
N PHE A 274 23.64 6.72 -2.42
CA PHE A 274 23.12 7.56 -1.33
C PHE A 274 24.07 8.72 -0.91
N SER A 275 24.22 9.75 -1.75
CA SER A 275 24.68 11.07 -1.33
C SER A 275 23.44 11.92 -1.12
N VAL A 276 23.05 12.01 0.16
CA VAL A 276 22.19 13.04 0.73
C VAL A 276 22.21 14.30 -0.13
N ILE A 277 21.14 14.58 -0.89
CA ILE A 277 20.96 15.90 -1.51
C ILE A 277 20.50 16.82 -0.37
N PRO A 278 21.32 17.78 0.09
CA PRO A 278 20.87 18.76 1.05
C PRO A 278 19.86 19.67 0.35
N GLY A 279 18.72 19.84 1.03
CA GLY A 279 17.49 20.40 0.47
C GLY A 279 17.61 21.76 -0.20
N ASP A 280 16.83 21.88 -1.27
CA ASP A 280 16.47 23.16 -1.90
C ASP A 280 14.98 23.46 -1.62
N TYR A 281 14.61 23.48 -0.33
CA TYR A 281 13.26 23.85 0.13
C TYR A 281 13.20 25.31 0.62
N GLN A 282 13.93 26.22 0.00
CA GLN A 282 13.97 27.64 0.43
C GLN A 282 12.92 28.56 -0.20
N HIS A 283 11.96 28.06 -0.99
CA HIS A 283 11.01 28.93 -1.68
C HIS A 283 9.53 28.64 -1.39
N MET A 284 9.15 28.45 -0.13
CA MET A 284 7.76 28.62 0.31
C MET A 284 7.72 29.14 1.75
N ALA A 285 7.83 30.46 1.89
CA ALA A 285 7.45 31.24 3.06
C ALA A 285 6.72 32.50 2.59
#